data_AF-A0A196SAB4-F1
#
_entry.id   AF-A0A196SAB4-F1
#
_cell.length_a   1.000
_cell.length_b   1.000
_cell.length_c   1.000
_cell.angle_alpha   90.00
_cell.angle_beta   90.00
_cell.angle_gamma   90.00
#
_symmetry.space_group_name_H-M   'P 1'
#
loop_
_entity.id
_entity.type
_entity.pdbx_description
1 polymer ?
#
loop_
_entity_poly.entity_id
_entity_poly.type
_entity_poly.pdbx_seq_one_letter_code
_entity_poly.pdbx_strand_id
1 'polypeptide(L)'
;MRHSFGKPNDLVARVRIGQPIISIRAKDDKKQMKFPGRQKIVVSKKWGFTKWTREEYAEMRQSGKLVPAGNIAKYIPDHGKLDA
;
A
#
# COMPACT_ATOMS: atom_id res chain seq x y z
N MET A 1 14.67 42.79 -8.14
CA MET A 1 13.21 42.98 -8.05
C MET A 1 12.85 43.28 -6.61
N ARG A 2 12.06 44.32 -6.34
CA ARG A 2 11.74 44.78 -4.97
C ARG A 2 10.35 44.24 -4.57
N HIS A 3 10.21 43.72 -3.35
CA HIS A 3 8.96 43.16 -2.78
C HIS A 3 8.38 41.91 -3.48
N SER A 4 9.21 40.92 -3.81
CA SER A 4 8.79 39.73 -4.59
C SER A 4 8.42 38.49 -3.75
N PHE A 5 8.05 38.64 -2.48
CA PHE A 5 7.62 37.49 -1.68
C PHE A 5 6.20 37.04 -2.12
N GLY A 6 6.08 35.79 -2.52
CA GLY A 6 4.84 35.23 -3.07
C GLY A 6 3.77 34.98 -2.01
N LYS A 7 2.50 35.13 -2.39
CA LYS A 7 1.36 34.61 -1.62
C LYS A 7 1.24 33.10 -1.84
N PRO A 8 0.72 32.33 -0.87
CA PRO A 8 0.41 30.92 -1.09
C PRO A 8 -0.56 30.75 -2.25
N ASN A 9 -0.28 29.83 -3.18
CA ASN A 9 -1.14 29.53 -4.33
C ASN A 9 -1.84 28.18 -4.15
N ASP A 10 -1.05 27.10 -4.09
CA ASP A 10 -1.55 25.72 -4.03
C ASP A 10 -0.70 24.83 -3.12
N LEU A 11 -1.21 23.62 -2.88
CA LEU A 11 -0.51 22.55 -2.17
C LEU A 11 0.19 21.61 -3.17
N VAL A 12 1.32 21.06 -2.75
CA VAL A 12 2.08 20.09 -3.54
C VAL A 12 2.55 18.92 -2.66
N ALA A 13 2.51 17.71 -3.22
CA ALA A 13 3.11 16.52 -2.61
C ALA A 13 4.53 16.33 -3.15
N ARG A 14 5.53 16.31 -2.26
CA ARG A 14 6.92 16.02 -2.63
C ARG A 14 7.13 14.50 -2.66
N VAL A 15 7.58 13.97 -3.80
CA VAL A 15 7.76 12.52 -4.03
C VAL A 15 9.23 12.21 -4.30
N ARG A 16 9.76 11.16 -3.65
CA ARG A 16 11.13 10.66 -3.88
C ARG A 16 11.15 9.57 -4.95
N ILE A 17 12.34 9.29 -5.51
CA ILE A 17 12.54 8.17 -6.44
C ILE A 17 12.20 6.85 -5.71
N GLY A 18 11.33 6.04 -6.32
CA GLY A 18 10.89 4.76 -5.76
C GLY A 18 9.75 4.86 -4.74
N GLN A 19 9.29 6.06 -4.38
CA GLN A 19 8.13 6.23 -3.51
C GLN A 19 6.83 5.88 -4.26
N PRO A 20 5.96 4.99 -3.73
CA PRO A 20 4.67 4.71 -4.33
C PRO A 20 3.76 5.95 -4.31
N ILE A 21 3.18 6.30 -5.46
CA ILE A 21 2.22 7.41 -5.61
C ILE A 21 0.79 6.89 -5.48
N ILE A 22 0.47 5.82 -6.21
CA ILE A 22 -0.82 5.13 -6.16
C ILE A 22 -0.56 3.64 -5.92
N SER A 23 -1.33 3.04 -5.01
CA SER A 23 -1.43 1.59 -4.85
C SER A 23 -2.86 1.14 -5.16
N ILE A 24 -3.01 0.13 -6.02
CA ILE A 24 -4.31 -0.41 -6.43
C ILE A 24 -4.34 -1.90 -6.13
N ARG A 25 -5.44 -2.38 -5.54
CA ARG A 25 -5.77 -3.80 -5.39
C ARG A 25 -6.92 -4.10 -6.33
N ALA A 26 -6.65 -4.83 -7.40
CA ALA A 26 -7.61 -5.22 -8.42
C ALA A 26 -7.19 -6.57 -9.05
N LYS A 27 -8.03 -7.12 -9.93
CA LYS A 27 -7.62 -8.19 -10.85
C LYS A 27 -6.59 -7.64 -11.85
N ASP A 28 -5.83 -8.53 -12.48
CA ASP A 28 -4.68 -8.18 -13.31
C ASP A 28 -5.09 -7.52 -14.65
N ASP A 29 -5.42 -6.23 -14.58
CA ASP A 29 -5.70 -5.38 -15.73
C ASP A 29 -4.62 -4.29 -15.89
N LYS A 30 -4.22 -4.00 -17.13
CA LYS A 30 -3.25 -2.95 -17.43
C LYS A 30 -3.87 -1.57 -17.19
N LYS A 31 -3.19 -0.72 -16.41
CA LYS A 31 -3.61 0.68 -16.18
C LYS A 31 -2.47 1.63 -16.53
N GLN A 32 -2.78 2.72 -17.21
CA GLN A 32 -1.84 3.81 -17.50
C GLN A 32 -2.05 4.94 -16.49
N MET A 33 -0.97 5.48 -15.93
CA MET A 33 -1.02 6.62 -15.00
C MET A 33 -0.85 7.94 -15.74
N LYS A 34 -1.58 8.98 -15.30
CA LYS A 34 -1.60 10.31 -15.91
C LYS A 34 -0.69 11.34 -15.21
N PHE A 35 0.22 10.91 -14.34
CA PHE A 35 1.12 11.86 -13.67
C PHE A 35 2.26 12.30 -14.59
N PRO A 36 2.81 13.51 -14.41
CA PRO A 36 3.97 13.97 -15.16
C PRO A 36 5.22 13.14 -14.85
N GLY A 37 6.14 13.07 -15.82
CA GLY A 37 7.41 12.35 -15.70
C GLY A 37 7.31 10.83 -15.94
N ARG A 38 8.43 10.12 -15.72
CA ARG A 38 8.51 8.67 -15.93
C ARG A 38 8.09 7.92 -14.66
N GLN A 39 6.90 7.33 -14.67
CA GLN A 39 6.49 6.37 -13.63
C GLN A 39 6.69 4.93 -14.10
N LYS A 40 6.96 4.05 -13.14
CA LYS A 40 6.98 2.60 -13.34
C LYS A 40 5.74 2.00 -12.71
N ILE A 41 5.03 1.16 -13.48
CA ILE A 41 3.96 0.31 -12.95
C ILE A 41 4.62 -1.01 -12.56
N VAL A 42 4.44 -1.42 -11.31
CA VAL A 42 5.03 -2.64 -10.76
C VAL A 42 3.93 -3.47 -10.12
N VAL A 43 3.92 -4.76 -10.42
CA VAL A 43 3.05 -5.71 -9.72
C VAL A 43 3.73 -6.09 -8.41
N SER A 44 3.05 -5.81 -7.29
CA SER A 44 3.56 -6.20 -5.97
C SER A 44 3.50 -7.72 -5.80
N LYS A 45 4.54 -8.29 -5.19
CA LYS A 45 4.55 -9.69 -4.71
C LYS A 45 3.66 -9.89 -3.48
N LYS A 46 3.22 -8.81 -2.85
CA LYS A 46 2.38 -8.87 -1.65
C LYS A 46 0.92 -9.15 -2.00
N TRP A 47 0.19 -9.73 -1.05
CA TRP A 47 -1.25 -9.90 -1.20
C TRP A 47 -1.98 -8.56 -0.99
N GLY A 48 -2.20 -7.82 -2.08
CA GLY A 48 -2.88 -6.53 -2.03
C GLY A 48 -2.14 -5.48 -1.19
N PHE A 49 -2.82 -4.92 -0.19
CA PHE A 49 -2.27 -3.91 0.73
C PHE A 49 -1.75 -4.50 2.04
N THR A 50 -1.47 -5.80 2.06
CA THR A 50 -0.91 -6.46 3.24
C THR A 50 0.61 -6.41 3.21
N LYS A 51 1.24 -6.80 4.33
CA LYS A 51 2.70 -6.88 4.45
C LYS A 51 3.29 -8.19 3.92
N TRP A 52 2.48 -9.24 3.80
CA TRP A 52 2.87 -10.60 3.46
C TRP A 52 2.88 -10.84 1.95
N THR A 53 3.70 -11.80 1.49
CA THR A 53 3.66 -12.26 0.09
C THR A 53 2.37 -13.01 -0.22
N ARG A 54 2.12 -13.30 -1.50
CA ARG A 54 0.93 -14.07 -1.91
C ARG A 54 0.94 -15.47 -1.32
N GLU A 55 2.12 -16.09 -1.24
CA GLU A 55 2.35 -17.43 -0.71
C GLU A 55 2.14 -17.46 0.80
N GLU A 56 2.84 -16.58 1.54
CA GLU A 56 2.71 -16.45 3.01
C GLU A 56 1.26 -16.16 3.43
N TYR A 57 0.57 -15.28 2.69
CA TYR A 57 -0.81 -14.94 2.99
C TYR A 57 -1.74 -16.15 2.83
N ALA A 58 -1.52 -16.98 1.80
CA ALA A 58 -2.32 -18.18 1.58
C ALA A 58 -2.13 -19.20 2.71
N GLU A 59 -0.88 -19.45 3.11
CA GLU A 59 -0.53 -20.35 4.22
C GLU A 59 -1.07 -19.86 5.57
N MET A 60 -0.86 -18.58 5.90
CA MET A 60 -1.33 -18.01 7.16
C MET A 60 -2.87 -17.94 7.23
N ARG A 61 -3.54 -17.80 6.08
CA ARG A 61 -5.00 -17.87 6.00
C ARG A 61 -5.51 -19.31 6.18
N GLN A 62 -4.84 -20.30 5.59
CA GLN A 62 -5.21 -21.71 5.73
C GLN A 62 -4.99 -22.22 7.17
N SER A 63 -3.90 -21.79 7.81
CA SER A 63 -3.59 -22.11 9.21
C SER A 63 -4.41 -21.35 10.26
N GLY A 64 -5.28 -20.42 9.84
CA GLY A 64 -6.11 -19.62 10.75
C GLY A 64 -5.37 -18.50 11.48
N LYS A 65 -4.07 -18.28 11.21
CA LYS A 65 -3.28 -17.17 11.79
C LYS A 65 -3.69 -15.79 11.25
N LEU A 66 -4.38 -15.75 10.11
CA LEU A 66 -4.97 -14.54 9.56
C LEU A 66 -6.50 -14.60 9.59
N VAL A 67 -7.09 -13.66 10.34
CA VAL A 67 -8.54 -13.49 10.43
C VAL A 67 -8.97 -12.30 9.60
N PRO A 68 -10.06 -12.41 8.82
CA PRO A 68 -10.61 -11.28 8.09
C PRO A 68 -11.11 -10.20 9.05
N ALA A 69 -10.68 -8.95 8.83
CA ALA A 69 -11.11 -7.77 9.59
C ALA A 69 -11.61 -6.69 8.61
N GLY A 70 -12.69 -7.00 7.91
CA GLY A 70 -13.25 -6.15 6.86
C GLY A 70 -12.35 -6.07 5.64
N ASN A 71 -11.76 -4.89 5.40
CA ASN A 71 -10.92 -4.63 4.22
C ASN A 71 -9.44 -5.02 4.41
N ILE A 72 -9.04 -5.34 5.64
CA ILE A 72 -7.68 -5.72 6.05
C ILE A 72 -7.73 -7.11 6.72
N ALA A 73 -6.58 -7.77 6.85
CA ALA A 73 -6.44 -9.02 7.61
C ALA A 73 -5.75 -8.75 8.96
N LYS A 74 -6.28 -9.32 10.03
CA LYS A 74 -5.71 -9.28 11.37
C LYS A 74 -4.85 -10.52 11.60
N TYR A 75 -3.63 -10.32 12.06
CA TYR A 75 -2.74 -11.39 12.48
C TYR A 75 -3.03 -11.79 13.92
N ILE A 76 -3.20 -13.09 14.15
CA ILE A 76 -3.28 -13.69 15.47
C ILE A 76 -1.87 -14.18 15.84
N PRO A 77 -1.21 -13.52 16.80
CA PRO A 77 0.08 -14.00 17.30
C PRO A 77 -0.12 -15.25 18.14
N ASP A 78 0.91 -16.10 18.19
CA ASP A 78 0.95 -17.28 19.07
C ASP A 78 1.16 -16.91 20.56
N HIS A 79 1.19 -15.61 20.88
CA HIS A 79 1.38 -15.07 22.22
C HIS A 79 0.21 -14.16 22.61
N GLY A 80 -0.31 -14.34 23.82
CA GLY A 80 -1.40 -13.52 24.37
C GLY A 80 -1.96 -14.12 25.65
N LYS A 81 -2.99 -13.47 26.22
CA LYS A 81 -3.78 -14.09 27.28
C LYS A 81 -4.55 -15.25 26.68
N LEU A 82 -4.28 -16.46 27.16
CA LEU A 82 -5.13 -17.62 26.90
C LEU A 82 -6.38 -17.49 27.77
N ASP A 83 -7.54 -17.90 27.25
CA ASP A 83 -8.72 -18.08 28.10
C ASP A 83 -8.38 -19.10 29.21
N ALA A 84 -8.95 -18.89 30.39
CA ALA A 84 -8.79 -19.77 31.55
C ALA A 84 -9.43 -21.14 31.32
#